data_AF-A0A960FYI5-F1
#
_entry.id   AF-A0A960FYI5-F1
#
_cell.length_a   1.000
_cell.length_b   1.000
_cell.length_c   1.000
_cell.angle_alpha   90.00
_cell.angle_beta   90.00
_cell.angle_gamma   90.00
#
_symmetry.space_group_name_H-M   'P 1'
#
loop_
_entity.id
_entity.type
_entity.pdbx_description
1 polymer ?
#
loop_
_entity_poly.entity_id
_entity_poly.type
_entity_poly.pdbx_seq_one_letter_code
_entity_poly.pdbx_strand_id
1 'polypeptide(L)'
;VAVGAGVAVLIGVFLLARGASWSWFRGLPGAIGAGIASAVLNVVGGVGGPPVGMYASNAGWAPDHSRATLQFFFLVQNLVTAVVIGFIAPQWWMLAGVVIGTLIGALVAGRIPVPAARMAVLVVAALGGASLVVANV
;
A
#
# COMPACT_ATOMS: atom_id res chain seq x y z
N VAL A 1 5.62 -16.43 -10.67
CA VAL A 1 4.89 -15.14 -10.61
C VAL A 1 5.02 -14.49 -9.24
N ALA A 2 4.72 -15.21 -8.14
CA ALA A 2 4.83 -14.72 -6.77
C ALA A 2 6.24 -14.18 -6.37
N VAL A 3 7.32 -14.90 -6.72
CA VAL A 3 8.70 -14.45 -6.46
C VAL A 3 9.00 -13.09 -7.12
N GLY A 4 8.53 -12.88 -8.36
CA GLY A 4 8.73 -11.62 -9.08
C GLY A 4 7.99 -10.43 -8.44
N ALA A 5 6.80 -10.65 -7.90
CA ALA A 5 6.09 -9.60 -7.16
C ALA A 5 6.71 -9.33 -5.79
N GLY A 6 7.18 -10.35 -5.08
CA GLY A 6 7.92 -10.19 -3.82
C GLY A 6 9.18 -9.33 -4.01
N VAL A 7 9.96 -9.59 -5.06
CA VAL A 7 11.12 -8.77 -5.43
C VAL A 7 10.71 -7.33 -5.78
N ALA A 8 9.64 -7.13 -6.54
CA ALA A 8 9.15 -5.80 -6.88
C ALA A 8 8.64 -5.00 -5.64
N VAL A 9 7.97 -5.65 -4.68
CA VAL A 9 7.60 -5.04 -3.40
C VAL A 9 8.85 -4.63 -2.63
N LEU A 10 9.85 -5.50 -2.51
CA LEU A 10 11.11 -5.22 -1.81
C LEU A 10 11.87 -4.05 -2.43
N ILE A 11 11.96 -3.99 -3.77
CA ILE A 11 12.56 -2.87 -4.49
C ILE A 11 11.77 -1.57 -4.23
N GLY A 12 10.44 -1.63 -4.27
CA GLY A 12 9.57 -0.50 -3.96
C GLY A 12 9.78 0.03 -2.53
N VAL A 13 9.83 -0.86 -1.54
CA VAL A 13 10.10 -0.50 -0.14
C VAL A 13 11.48 0.12 0.02
N PHE A 14 12.51 -0.44 -0.63
CA PHE A 14 13.88 0.07 -0.56
C PHE A 14 14.01 1.47 -1.15
N LEU A 15 13.39 1.72 -2.30
CA LEU A 15 13.36 3.03 -2.95
C LEU A 15 12.57 4.07 -2.13
N LEU A 16 11.46 3.67 -1.51
CA LEU A 16 10.70 4.50 -0.56
C LEU A 16 11.55 4.85 0.67
N ALA A 17 12.23 3.86 1.25
CA ALA A 17 13.08 4.05 2.41
C ALA A 17 14.19 5.07 2.13
N ARG A 18 14.79 5.00 0.92
CA ARG A 18 15.81 5.95 0.45
C ARG A 18 15.31 7.37 0.19
N GLY A 19 14.00 7.60 0.19
CA GLY A 19 13.43 8.93 -0.10
C GLY A 19 13.76 9.39 -1.53
N ALA A 20 13.89 8.44 -2.46
CA ALA A 20 14.26 8.74 -3.83
C ALA A 20 13.17 9.63 -4.47
N SER A 21 13.47 10.93 -4.60
CA SER A 21 12.57 11.87 -5.24
C SER A 21 12.95 12.03 -6.71
N TRP A 22 12.21 11.38 -7.61
CA TRP A 22 12.46 11.47 -9.05
C TRP A 22 11.44 12.39 -9.71
N SER A 23 11.93 13.35 -10.49
CA SER A 23 11.13 14.35 -11.24
C SER A 23 10.11 13.71 -12.18
N TRP A 24 10.35 12.47 -12.62
CA TRP A 24 9.43 11.68 -13.45
C TRP A 24 8.10 11.35 -12.74
N PHE A 25 8.10 11.24 -11.40
CA PHE A 25 6.90 10.94 -10.62
C PHE A 25 6.00 12.17 -10.39
N ARG A 26 6.36 13.36 -10.87
CA ARG A 26 5.59 14.60 -10.64
C ARG A 26 4.44 14.82 -11.63
N GLY A 27 4.29 13.97 -12.64
CA GLY A 27 3.31 14.14 -13.72
C GLY A 27 2.42 12.93 -13.99
N LEU A 28 1.45 13.10 -14.90
CA LEU A 28 0.49 12.08 -15.35
C LEU A 28 1.13 10.72 -15.73
N PRO A 29 2.31 10.65 -16.38
CA PRO A 29 2.96 9.38 -16.68
C PRO A 29 3.39 8.61 -15.42
N GLY A 30 3.82 9.34 -14.38
CA GLY A 30 4.18 8.75 -13.08
C GLY A 30 2.96 8.21 -12.33
N ALA A 31 1.81 8.88 -12.44
CA ALA A 31 0.54 8.42 -11.87
C ALA A 31 0.06 7.12 -12.54
N ILE A 32 0.14 7.05 -13.87
CA ILE A 32 -0.24 5.85 -14.64
C ILE A 32 0.70 4.69 -14.31
N GLY A 33 2.02 4.93 -14.29
CA GLY A 33 3.00 3.91 -13.93
C GLY A 33 2.82 3.38 -12.50
N ALA A 34 2.58 4.27 -11.54
CA ALA A 34 2.29 3.90 -10.16
C ALA A 34 0.98 3.10 -10.04
N GLY A 35 -0.06 3.47 -10.80
CA GLY A 35 -1.32 2.75 -10.85
C GLY A 35 -1.18 1.34 -11.41
N ILE A 36 -0.47 1.17 -12.53
CA ILE A 36 -0.20 -0.16 -13.13
C ILE A 36 0.62 -1.02 -12.18
N ALA A 37 1.70 -0.47 -11.60
CA ALA A 37 2.52 -1.20 -10.64
C ALA A 37 1.72 -1.59 -9.39
N SER A 38 0.88 -0.70 -8.87
CA SER A 38 -0.03 -0.98 -7.74
C SER A 38 -0.99 -2.12 -8.08
N ALA A 39 -1.61 -2.09 -9.25
CA ALA A 39 -2.55 -3.12 -9.68
C ALA A 39 -1.87 -4.50 -9.81
N VAL A 40 -0.69 -4.56 -10.43
CA VAL A 40 0.09 -5.80 -10.57
C VAL A 40 0.46 -6.38 -9.20
N LEU A 41 0.97 -5.54 -8.29
CA LEU A 41 1.36 -6.01 -6.97
C LEU A 41 0.15 -6.40 -6.10
N ASN A 42 -0.99 -5.73 -6.29
CA ASN A 42 -2.23 -6.10 -5.63
C ASN A 42 -2.74 -7.47 -6.12
N VAL A 43 -2.65 -7.77 -7.41
CA VAL A 43 -3.07 -9.07 -7.97
C VAL A 43 -2.14 -10.19 -7.54
N VAL A 44 -0.81 -9.98 -7.54
CA VAL A 44 0.13 -11.07 -7.27
C VAL A 44 0.38 -11.28 -5.78
N GLY A 45 0.41 -10.21 -4.99
CA GLY A 45 0.81 -10.25 -3.58
C GLY A 45 -0.22 -9.67 -2.61
N GLY A 46 -1.33 -9.10 -3.08
CA GLY A 46 -2.28 -8.37 -2.24
C GLY A 46 -1.74 -7.03 -1.71
N VAL A 47 -0.65 -6.51 -2.28
CA VAL A 47 0.06 -5.33 -1.74
C VAL A 47 0.24 -4.25 -2.83
N GLY A 48 -0.75 -3.38 -3.02
CA GLY A 48 -0.67 -2.25 -3.96
C GLY A 48 -0.03 -0.96 -3.41
N GLY A 49 0.21 -0.88 -2.10
CA GLY A 49 0.60 0.37 -1.41
C GLY A 49 1.91 1.06 -1.84
N PRO A 50 3.03 0.34 -2.09
CA PRO A 50 4.33 0.98 -2.29
C PRO A 50 4.43 1.91 -3.52
N PRO A 51 3.96 1.53 -4.73
CA PRO A 51 4.02 2.41 -5.90
C PRO A 51 3.19 3.69 -5.75
N VAL A 52 1.99 3.59 -5.17
CA VAL A 52 1.11 4.75 -4.96
C VAL A 52 1.67 5.65 -3.85
N GLY A 53 2.28 5.07 -2.81
CA GLY A 53 3.00 5.80 -1.77
C GLY A 53 4.20 6.58 -2.30
N MET A 54 4.96 6.01 -3.25
CA MET A 54 6.04 6.74 -3.93
C MET A 54 5.52 7.97 -4.68
N TYR A 55 4.46 7.78 -5.47
CA TYR A 55 3.87 8.87 -6.23
C TYR A 55 3.37 9.98 -5.29
N ALA A 56 2.61 9.64 -4.25
CA ALA A 56 2.10 10.61 -3.27
C ALA A 56 3.22 11.38 -2.56
N SER A 57 4.32 10.70 -2.19
CA SER A 57 5.49 11.36 -1.57
C SER A 57 6.24 12.31 -2.52
N ASN A 58 6.14 12.09 -3.83
CA ASN A 58 6.78 12.90 -4.87
C ASN A 58 5.89 14.00 -5.45
N ALA A 59 4.58 13.86 -5.32
CA ALA A 59 3.59 14.79 -5.87
C ALA A 59 3.49 16.11 -5.07
N GLY A 60 4.12 16.20 -3.89
CA GLY A 60 4.14 17.43 -3.08
C GLY A 60 2.79 17.78 -2.47
N TRP A 61 1.85 16.83 -2.40
CA TRP A 61 0.54 17.05 -1.82
C TRP A 61 0.61 17.22 -0.31
N ALA A 62 -0.26 18.07 0.25
CA ALA A 62 -0.45 18.14 1.69
C ALA A 62 -0.83 16.74 2.24
N PRO A 63 -0.43 16.40 3.48
CA PRO A 63 -0.69 15.08 4.05
C PRO A 63 -2.17 14.67 4.04
N ASP A 64 -3.07 15.63 4.26
CA ASP A 64 -4.51 15.38 4.30
C ASP A 64 -5.08 15.12 2.91
N HIS A 65 -4.60 15.84 1.89
CA HIS A 65 -4.97 15.59 0.50
C HIS A 65 -4.48 14.22 0.04
N SER A 66 -3.24 13.85 0.39
CA SER A 66 -2.71 12.51 0.07
C SER A 66 -3.56 11.41 0.68
N ARG A 67 -3.97 11.56 1.94
CA ARG A 67 -4.82 10.59 2.63
C ARG A 67 -6.18 10.44 1.96
N ALA A 68 -6.86 11.54 1.66
CA ALA A 68 -8.17 11.53 1.02
C ALA A 68 -8.11 10.90 -0.38
N THR A 69 -7.12 11.26 -1.19
CA THR A 69 -6.94 10.70 -2.54
C THR A 69 -6.63 9.21 -2.50
N LEU A 70 -5.75 8.77 -1.59
CA LEU A 70 -5.42 7.35 -1.44
C LEU A 70 -6.63 6.54 -0.95
N GLN A 71 -7.40 7.06 0.01
CA GLN A 71 -8.63 6.41 0.46
C GLN A 71 -9.62 6.24 -0.68
N PHE A 72 -9.84 7.29 -1.48
CA PHE A 72 -10.72 7.21 -2.65
C PHE A 72 -10.21 6.20 -3.68
N PHE A 73 -8.90 6.21 -3.98
CA PHE A 73 -8.28 5.27 -4.90
C PHE A 73 -8.49 3.81 -4.44
N PHE A 74 -8.19 3.52 -3.17
CA PHE A 74 -8.37 2.17 -2.63
C PHE A 74 -9.85 1.78 -2.55
N LEU A 75 -10.76 2.71 -2.25
CA LEU A 75 -12.20 2.45 -2.26
C LEU A 75 -12.66 2.01 -3.66
N VAL A 76 -12.31 2.79 -4.69
CA VAL A 76 -12.63 2.45 -6.08
C VAL A 76 -12.01 1.12 -6.48
N GLN A 77 -10.74 0.87 -6.14
CA GLN A 77 -10.06 -0.39 -6.41
C GLN A 77 -10.77 -1.59 -5.78
N ASN A 78 -11.19 -1.47 -4.52
CA ASN A 78 -11.91 -2.53 -3.81
C ASN A 78 -13.32 -2.73 -4.39
N LEU A 79 -14.03 -1.67 -4.78
CA LEU A 79 -15.33 -1.78 -5.45
C LEU A 79 -15.21 -2.52 -6.78
N VAL A 80 -14.23 -2.15 -7.62
CA VAL A 80 -13.98 -2.85 -8.89
C VAL A 80 -13.65 -4.32 -8.63
N THR A 81 -12.83 -4.61 -7.62
CA THR A 81 -12.49 -5.98 -7.23
C THR A 81 -13.74 -6.76 -6.80
N ALA A 82 -14.62 -6.16 -6.00
CA ALA A 82 -15.88 -6.79 -5.58
C ALA A 82 -16.83 -7.04 -6.76
N VAL A 83 -16.87 -6.15 -7.76
CA VAL A 83 -17.67 -6.34 -8.97
C VAL A 83 -17.10 -7.47 -9.84
N VAL A 84 -15.78 -7.50 -10.02
CA VAL A 84 -15.10 -8.47 -10.92
C VAL A 84 -15.03 -9.87 -10.32
N ILE A 85 -14.65 -9.99 -9.05
CA ILE A 85 -14.47 -11.28 -8.36
C ILE A 85 -15.80 -11.78 -7.76
N GLY A 86 -16.75 -10.87 -7.54
CA GLY A 86 -18.01 -11.14 -6.85
C GLY A 86 -17.95 -10.69 -5.38
N PHE A 87 -19.08 -10.22 -4.88
CA PHE A 87 -19.19 -9.76 -3.50
C PHE A 87 -19.28 -10.96 -2.55
N ILE A 88 -18.22 -11.17 -1.76
CA ILE A 88 -18.20 -12.15 -0.69
C ILE A 88 -18.45 -11.41 0.62
N ALA A 89 -19.60 -11.68 1.24
CA ALA A 89 -19.94 -11.09 2.53
C ALA A 89 -18.92 -11.56 3.59
N PRO A 90 -18.18 -10.63 4.22
CA PRO A 90 -17.22 -11.00 5.26
C PRO A 90 -17.95 -11.59 6.47
N GLN A 91 -17.33 -12.58 7.11
CA GLN A 91 -17.87 -13.16 8.33
C GLN A 91 -17.76 -12.15 9.50
N TRP A 92 -18.64 -12.27 10.49
CA TRP A 92 -18.74 -11.30 11.59
C TRP A 92 -17.43 -11.10 12.37
N TRP A 93 -16.60 -12.15 12.49
CA TRP A 93 -15.29 -12.07 13.16
C TRP A 93 -14.26 -11.29 12.34
N MET A 94 -14.34 -11.31 11.00
CA MET A 94 -13.50 -10.48 10.13
C MET A 94 -13.83 -9.01 10.34
N LEU A 95 -15.13 -8.69 10.38
CA LEU A 95 -15.62 -7.35 10.69
C LEU A 95 -15.17 -6.90 12.08
N ALA A 96 -15.29 -7.77 13.09
CA ALA A 96 -14.81 -7.48 14.44
C ALA A 96 -13.29 -7.21 14.46
N GLY A 97 -12.50 -8.01 13.74
CA GLY A 97 -11.06 -7.81 13.61
C GLY A 97 -10.70 -6.45 12.99
N VAL A 98 -11.39 -6.06 11.91
CA VAL A 98 -11.19 -4.74 11.28
C VAL A 98 -11.55 -3.61 12.24
N VAL A 99 -12.69 -3.72 12.94
CA VAL A 99 -13.14 -2.70 13.91
C VAL A 99 -12.13 -2.56 15.05
N ILE A 100 -11.74 -3.68 15.68
CA ILE A 100 -10.80 -3.70 16.80
C ILE A 100 -9.44 -3.15 16.35
N GLY A 101 -8.91 -3.62 15.21
CA GLY A 101 -7.65 -3.14 14.67
C GLY A 101 -7.67 -1.64 14.36
N THR A 102 -8.78 -1.14 13.80
CA THR A 102 -8.96 0.29 13.51
C THR A 102 -9.01 1.12 14.80
N LEU A 103 -9.73 0.65 15.82
CA LEU A 103 -9.79 1.33 17.12
C LEU A 103 -8.43 1.37 17.81
N ILE A 104 -7.72 0.23 17.87
CA ILE A 104 -6.36 0.17 18.42
C ILE A 104 -5.44 1.11 17.64
N GLY A 105 -5.50 1.06 16.31
CA GLY A 105 -4.73 1.93 15.44
C GLY A 105 -4.99 3.42 15.73
N ALA A 106 -6.25 3.83 15.85
CA ALA A 106 -6.62 5.21 16.15
C ALA A 106 -6.12 5.66 17.53
N LEU A 107 -6.23 4.80 18.55
CA LEU A 107 -5.75 5.07 19.91
C LEU A 107 -4.23 5.19 19.99
N VAL A 108 -3.51 4.44 19.16
CA VAL A 108 -2.04 4.40 19.14
C VAL A 108 -1.46 5.46 18.20
N ALA A 109 -2.17 5.84 17.14
CA ALA A 109 -1.69 6.78 16.12
C ALA A 109 -1.27 8.14 16.70
N GLY A 110 -1.98 8.64 17.73
CA GLY A 110 -1.62 9.90 18.40
C GLY A 110 -0.36 9.81 19.29
N ARG A 111 0.16 8.60 19.55
CA ARG A 111 1.30 8.36 20.45
C ARG A 111 2.59 7.98 19.74
N ILE A 112 2.54 7.68 18.44
CA ILE A 112 3.72 7.24 17.69
C ILE A 112 4.34 8.44 16.94
N PRO A 113 5.63 8.74 17.13
CA PRO A 113 6.31 9.76 16.35
C PRO A 113 6.40 9.36 14.87
N VAL A 114 6.20 10.33 13.98
CA VAL A 114 6.14 10.12 12.51
C VAL A 114 7.28 9.26 11.94
N PRO A 115 8.55 9.41 12.37
CA PRO A 115 9.64 8.57 11.87
C PRO A 115 9.48 7.08 12.24
N ALA A 116 8.97 6.80 13.44
CA ALA A 116 8.75 5.44 13.92
C ALA A 116 7.56 4.79 13.18
N ALA A 117 6.49 5.53 12.94
CA ALA A 117 5.35 5.05 12.13
C ALA A 117 5.80 4.71 10.70
N ARG A 118 6.62 5.56 10.10
CA ARG A 118 7.20 5.32 8.76
C ARG A 118 8.06 4.06 8.73
N MET A 119 8.94 3.87 9.71
CA MET A 119 9.77 2.67 9.81
C MET A 119 8.93 1.41 10.02
N ALA A 120 7.91 1.45 10.89
CA ALA A 120 7.02 0.32 11.10
C ALA A 120 6.32 -0.11 9.80
N VAL A 121 5.79 0.84 9.02
CA VAL A 121 5.16 0.56 7.72
C VAL A 121 6.16 -0.06 6.75
N LEU A 122 7.40 0.45 6.68
CA LEU A 122 8.45 -0.08 5.81
C LEU A 122 8.85 -1.51 6.21
N VAL A 123 8.97 -1.79 7.51
CA VAL A 123 9.29 -3.13 8.03
C VAL A 123 8.17 -4.11 7.71
N VAL A 124 6.91 -3.75 7.97
CA VAL A 124 5.75 -4.60 7.65
C VAL A 124 5.69 -4.90 6.15
N ALA A 125 5.92 -3.88 5.30
CA ALA A 125 5.96 -4.06 3.86
C ALA A 125 7.13 -4.94 3.41
N ALA A 126 8.31 -4.80 4.01
CA ALA A 126 9.47 -5.64 3.72
C ALA A 126 9.24 -7.10 4.12
N LEU A 127 8.65 -7.34 5.29
CA LEU A 127 8.31 -8.68 5.76
C LEU A 127 7.25 -9.34 4.86
N GLY A 128 6.23 -8.59 4.42
CA GLY A 128 5.24 -9.07 3.46
C GLY A 128 5.84 -9.39 2.08
N GLY A 129 6.77 -8.55 1.59
CA GLY A 129 7.52 -8.85 0.37
C GLY A 129 8.38 -10.10 0.49
N ALA A 130 9.10 -10.25 1.62
CA ALA A 130 9.95 -11.41 1.88
C ALA A 130 9.14 -12.71 2.03
N SER A 131 7.99 -12.67 2.70
CA SER A 131 7.13 -13.85 2.84
C SER A 131 6.59 -14.35 1.50
N LEU A 132 6.24 -13.44 0.59
CA LEU A 132 5.83 -13.80 -0.78
C LEU A 132 6.94 -14.51 -1.56
N VAL A 133 8.20 -14.11 -1.36
CA VAL A 133 9.37 -14.79 -1.96
C VAL A 133 9.56 -16.17 -1.33
N VAL A 134 9.62 -16.24 0.01
CA VAL A 134 9.94 -17.49 0.73
C VAL A 134 8.83 -18.53 0.59
N ALA A 135 7.55 -18.15 0.63
CA ALA A 135 6.44 -19.09 0.51
C ALA A 135 6.30 -19.71 -0.90
N ASN A 136 7.02 -19.19 -1.90
CA ASN A 136 6.93 -19.62 -3.30
C ASN A 136 8.29 -20.05 -3.88
N VAL A 137 9.28 -20.33 -3.02
CA VAL A 137 10.55 -21.00 -3.34
C VAL A 137 10.53 -22.37 -2.68
#